data_AF-A0A848LU23-F1
#
_entry.id   AF-A0A848LU23-F1
#
_cell.length_a   1.000
_cell.length_b   1.000
_cell.length_c   1.000
_cell.angle_alpha   90.00
_cell.angle_beta   90.00
_cell.angle_gamma   90.00
#
_symmetry.space_group_name_H-M   'P 1'
#
loop_
_entity.id
_entity.type
_entity.pdbx_description
1 polymer ?
#
loop_
_entity_poly.entity_id
_entity_poly.type
_entity_poly.pdbx_seq_one_letter_code
_entity_poly.pdbx_strand_id
1 'polypeptide(L)'
;MNAAFIQCGDVNRVERELARLVVEMGRQLVIPRQRKTDHRDPMQIGKGEEVRRWGIAGFRGAPGWTAIRTAPFELLMQGSPPLLARLAEQVGAPAFQYNIHDSSSGLLMEADAHGRVELSGYVSHEPREYWNGDPPIDRVEPRFRIIDPSDVAAWAEATMPKARVKVMDSSKGNLQTEDPELMRWLRDIGAEVDPTEGRSGHYDVWTFHPAHVIRKFAEADDTGLFLDPDWCVEPAFKTVFGGPNAEHCDNLCMVQTLIPHAPLPIDGFVLYAESKE
;
A
#
# COMPACT_ATOMS: atom_id res chain seq x y z
N MET A 1 3.43 -5.64 1.95
CA MET A 1 2.32 -4.75 2.39
C MET A 1 1.15 -4.78 1.42
N ASN A 2 -0.11 -4.67 1.88
CA ASN A 2 -1.29 -4.38 1.04
C ASN A 2 -2.09 -3.19 1.60
N ALA A 3 -1.80 -1.97 1.16
CA ALA A 3 -2.36 -0.74 1.74
C ALA A 3 -3.02 0.11 0.68
N ALA A 4 -4.20 0.66 0.99
CA ALA A 4 -4.80 1.71 0.18
C ALA A 4 -4.80 3.06 0.92
N PHE A 5 -4.76 4.13 0.15
CA PHE A 5 -4.79 5.49 0.64
C PHE A 5 -5.68 6.33 -0.27
N ILE A 6 -6.50 7.19 0.33
CA ILE A 6 -7.34 8.15 -0.39
C ILE A 6 -7.02 9.57 0.08
N GLN A 7 -6.92 10.53 -0.84
CA GLN A 7 -6.60 11.93 -0.56
C GLN A 7 -7.82 12.67 0.02
N CYS A 8 -8.36 12.14 1.11
CA CYS A 8 -9.40 12.74 1.92
C CYS A 8 -9.02 12.63 3.40
N GLY A 9 -8.80 13.77 4.06
CA GLY A 9 -8.50 13.81 5.50
C GLY A 9 -9.73 13.63 6.41
N ASP A 10 -10.94 13.66 5.85
CA ASP A 10 -12.19 13.41 6.56
C ASP A 10 -12.49 11.90 6.59
N VAL A 11 -11.96 11.23 7.62
CA VAL A 11 -12.12 9.79 7.85
C VAL A 11 -13.60 9.38 7.93
N ASN A 12 -14.46 10.23 8.49
CA ASN A 12 -15.91 9.94 8.62
C ASN A 12 -16.62 10.00 7.27
N ARG A 13 -16.17 10.89 6.37
CA ARG A 13 -16.66 10.90 4.98
C ARG A 13 -16.25 9.60 4.27
N VAL A 14 -15.01 9.17 4.41
CA VAL A 14 -14.52 7.92 3.80
C VAL A 14 -15.31 6.72 4.32
N GLU A 15 -15.53 6.62 5.64
CA GLU A 15 -16.36 5.58 6.26
C GLU A 15 -17.76 5.54 5.65
N ARG A 16 -18.44 6.69 5.60
CA ARG A 16 -19.82 6.79 5.10
C ARG A 16 -19.94 6.34 3.66
N GLU A 17 -19.04 6.79 2.77
CA GLU A 17 -19.11 6.41 1.36
C GLU A 17 -18.74 4.93 1.15
N LEU A 18 -17.78 4.39 1.91
CA LEU A 18 -17.49 2.94 1.91
C LEU A 18 -18.68 2.12 2.37
N ALA A 19 -19.31 2.49 3.49
CA ALA A 19 -20.49 1.81 4.01
C ALA A 19 -21.63 1.80 2.97
N ARG A 20 -21.82 2.93 2.28
CA ARG A 20 -22.80 3.06 1.19
C ARG A 20 -22.50 2.11 0.03
N LEU A 21 -21.26 2.14 -0.47
CA LEU A 21 -20.82 1.29 -1.59
C LEU A 21 -20.96 -0.20 -1.28
N VAL A 22 -20.58 -0.62 -0.07
CA VAL A 22 -20.70 -2.00 0.39
C VAL A 22 -22.17 -2.45 0.41
N VAL A 23 -23.09 -1.60 0.86
CA VAL A 23 -24.53 -1.90 0.84
C VAL A 23 -25.08 -1.92 -0.60
N GLU A 24 -24.65 -1.00 -1.47
CA GLU A 24 -25.00 -1.00 -2.90
C GLU A 24 -24.51 -2.28 -3.60
N MET A 25 -23.40 -2.86 -3.16
CA MET A 25 -22.90 -4.17 -3.62
C MET A 25 -23.69 -5.36 -3.05
N GLY A 26 -24.81 -5.11 -2.38
CA GLY A 26 -25.71 -6.14 -1.87
C GLY A 26 -25.27 -6.76 -0.55
N ARG A 27 -24.20 -6.26 0.08
CA ARG A 27 -23.74 -6.76 1.39
C ARG A 27 -24.55 -6.13 2.53
N GLN A 28 -24.60 -6.83 3.65
CA GLN A 28 -25.21 -6.34 4.88
C GLN A 28 -24.13 -5.94 5.88
N LEU A 29 -24.19 -4.69 6.37
CA LEU A 29 -23.31 -4.25 7.46
C LEU A 29 -23.68 -4.97 8.76
N VAL A 30 -22.67 -5.47 9.47
CA VAL A 30 -22.83 -6.25 10.70
C VAL A 30 -21.83 -5.81 11.77
N ILE A 31 -22.13 -6.15 13.02
CA ILE A 31 -21.19 -6.03 14.14
C ILE A 31 -20.85 -7.47 14.57
N PRO A 32 -19.77 -8.06 14.05
CA PRO A 32 -19.44 -9.44 14.35
C PRO A 32 -18.86 -9.53 15.76
N ARG A 33 -18.99 -10.71 16.37
CA ARG A 33 -18.24 -11.04 17.59
C ARG A 33 -16.79 -11.32 17.24
N GLN A 34 -15.89 -10.98 18.16
CA GLN A 34 -14.49 -11.38 18.08
C GLN A 34 -14.40 -12.91 17.90
N ARG A 35 -13.46 -13.35 17.06
CA ARG A 35 -13.24 -14.77 16.73
C ARG A 35 -11.75 -15.12 16.75
N LYS A 36 -11.47 -16.43 16.78
CA LYS A 36 -10.13 -16.93 16.47
C LYS A 36 -9.93 -16.98 14.96
N THR A 37 -8.70 -16.74 14.53
CA THR A 37 -8.29 -16.83 13.13
C THR A 37 -7.95 -18.27 12.78
N ASP A 38 -8.29 -18.70 11.57
CA ASP A 38 -7.85 -19.99 11.04
C ASP A 38 -6.42 -19.89 10.49
N HIS A 39 -5.74 -21.03 10.31
CA HIS A 39 -4.38 -21.05 9.75
C HIS A 39 -4.35 -20.57 8.28
N ARG A 40 -5.46 -20.76 7.54
CA ARG A 40 -5.68 -20.23 6.19
C ARG A 40 -7.05 -19.55 6.18
N ASP A 41 -7.07 -18.28 6.54
CA ASP A 41 -8.31 -17.53 6.65
C ASP A 41 -8.72 -16.94 5.28
N PRO A 42 -9.95 -17.19 4.79
CA PRO A 42 -10.42 -16.57 3.55
C PRO A 42 -10.42 -15.03 3.62
N MET A 43 -10.58 -14.44 4.80
CA MET A 43 -10.46 -12.98 4.97
C MET A 43 -9.02 -12.47 4.78
N GLN A 44 -8.04 -13.36 4.63
CA GLN A 44 -6.66 -13.00 4.32
C GLN A 44 -6.41 -12.99 2.79
N ILE A 45 -6.75 -14.09 2.12
CA ILE A 45 -6.29 -14.39 0.75
C ILE A 45 -7.43 -14.69 -0.24
N GLY A 46 -8.68 -14.71 0.20
CA GLY A 46 -9.82 -15.04 -0.66
C GLY A 46 -10.25 -13.88 -1.55
N LYS A 47 -10.99 -14.18 -2.62
CA LYS A 47 -11.62 -13.14 -3.45
C LYS A 47 -12.84 -12.57 -2.73
N GLY A 48 -13.15 -11.30 -2.94
CA GLY A 48 -14.26 -10.61 -2.31
C GLY A 48 -15.57 -11.37 -2.47
N GLU A 49 -15.89 -11.87 -3.66
CA GLU A 49 -17.11 -12.65 -3.90
C GLU A 49 -17.13 -14.00 -3.16
N GLU A 50 -15.98 -14.64 -2.97
CA GLU A 50 -15.82 -15.93 -2.30
C GLU A 50 -15.84 -15.79 -0.76
N VAL A 51 -15.44 -14.62 -0.26
CA VAL A 51 -15.37 -14.35 1.17
C VAL A 51 -16.74 -13.90 1.68
N ARG A 52 -17.34 -14.72 2.54
CA ARG A 52 -18.63 -14.44 3.20
C ARG A 52 -18.63 -13.09 3.92
N ARG A 53 -17.55 -12.77 4.65
CA ARG A 53 -17.45 -11.55 5.45
C ARG A 53 -16.24 -10.71 5.07
N TRP A 54 -16.48 -9.46 4.71
CA TRP A 54 -15.44 -8.46 4.53
C TRP A 54 -15.19 -7.71 5.84
N GLY A 55 -13.94 -7.36 6.09
CA GLY A 55 -13.53 -6.37 7.07
C GLY A 55 -12.86 -5.19 6.37
N ILE A 56 -13.21 -3.98 6.73
CA ILE A 56 -12.60 -2.75 6.19
C ILE A 56 -12.32 -1.83 7.37
N ALA A 57 -11.08 -1.38 7.53
CA ALA A 57 -10.72 -0.35 8.49
C ALA A 57 -10.21 0.89 7.77
N GLY A 58 -10.46 2.06 8.33
CA GLY A 58 -9.84 3.29 7.87
C GLY A 58 -9.48 4.21 9.02
N PHE A 59 -8.38 4.93 8.85
CA PHE A 59 -7.83 5.81 9.87
C PHE A 59 -7.00 6.92 9.22
N ARG A 60 -6.69 7.98 9.99
CA ARG A 60 -5.92 9.12 9.47
C ARG A 60 -4.54 8.67 9.00
N GLY A 61 -4.16 9.07 7.80
CA GLY A 61 -2.79 8.95 7.29
C GLY A 61 -2.01 10.24 7.49
N ALA A 62 -1.16 10.55 6.52
CA ALA A 62 -0.57 11.88 6.34
C ALA A 62 -1.64 12.98 6.19
N PRO A 63 -1.30 14.27 6.37
CA PRO A 63 -2.25 15.36 6.20
C PRO A 63 -2.99 15.30 4.86
N GLY A 64 -4.32 15.30 4.93
CA GLY A 64 -5.17 15.19 3.75
C GLY A 64 -5.40 13.75 3.26
N TRP A 65 -4.82 12.73 3.91
CA TRP A 65 -4.95 11.33 3.52
C TRP A 65 -5.66 10.48 4.59
N THR A 66 -6.42 9.49 4.12
CA THR A 66 -6.95 8.39 4.95
C THR A 66 -6.33 7.09 4.45
N ALA A 67 -5.73 6.32 5.36
CA ALA A 67 -5.27 4.97 5.08
C ALA A 67 -6.44 3.99 5.25
N ILE A 68 -6.54 3.02 4.34
CA ILE A 68 -7.59 2.00 4.31
C ILE A 68 -6.95 0.62 4.28
N ARG A 69 -7.47 -0.28 5.12
CA ARG A 69 -7.06 -1.68 5.24
C ARG A 69 -8.26 -2.56 4.97
N THR A 70 -8.09 -3.66 4.23
CA THR A 70 -9.19 -4.58 3.94
C THR A 70 -8.83 -6.03 4.20
N ALA A 71 -9.85 -6.81 4.50
CA ALA A 71 -9.80 -8.26 4.66
C ALA A 71 -11.01 -8.83 3.87
N PRO A 72 -10.82 -9.38 2.66
CA PRO A 72 -9.54 -9.75 2.03
C PRO A 72 -8.66 -8.57 1.63
N PHE A 73 -7.35 -8.82 1.52
CA PHE A 73 -6.30 -7.81 1.36
C PHE A 73 -6.46 -6.94 0.12
N GLU A 74 -7.11 -7.48 -0.90
CA GLU A 74 -7.19 -6.87 -2.23
C GLU A 74 -8.62 -6.49 -2.61
N LEU A 75 -9.51 -6.46 -1.62
CA LEU A 75 -10.92 -6.19 -1.81
C LEU A 75 -11.17 -4.89 -2.62
N LEU A 76 -10.37 -3.84 -2.40
CA LEU A 76 -10.57 -2.56 -3.10
C LEU A 76 -10.16 -2.63 -4.59
N MET A 77 -9.30 -3.57 -4.96
CA MET A 77 -8.85 -3.73 -6.35
C MET A 77 -9.82 -4.57 -7.19
N GLN A 78 -10.89 -5.08 -6.58
CA GLN A 78 -11.82 -6.01 -7.20
C GLN A 78 -13.13 -5.33 -7.65
N GLY A 79 -13.78 -5.96 -8.63
CA GLY A 79 -15.02 -5.49 -9.24
C GLY A 79 -14.78 -4.71 -10.54
N SER A 80 -15.86 -4.44 -11.27
CA SER A 80 -15.82 -3.63 -12.50
C SER A 80 -16.93 -2.58 -12.47
N PRO A 81 -16.60 -1.29 -12.24
CA PRO A 81 -15.27 -0.76 -11.90
C PRO A 81 -14.78 -1.22 -10.50
N PRO A 82 -13.46 -1.23 -10.23
CA PRO A 82 -12.91 -1.59 -8.92
C PRO A 82 -13.51 -0.77 -7.78
N LEU A 83 -13.65 -1.37 -6.59
CA LEU A 83 -14.21 -0.70 -5.42
C LEU A 83 -13.41 0.56 -5.02
N LEU A 84 -12.10 0.57 -5.19
CA LEU A 84 -11.24 1.75 -4.99
C LEU A 84 -11.65 2.91 -5.90
N ALA A 85 -11.92 2.63 -7.18
CA ALA A 85 -12.30 3.64 -8.16
C ALA A 85 -13.68 4.23 -7.86
N ARG A 86 -14.62 3.37 -7.47
CA ARG A 86 -15.94 3.81 -7.01
C ARG A 86 -15.83 4.68 -5.75
N LEU A 87 -14.96 4.32 -4.81
CA LEU A 87 -14.74 5.12 -3.60
C LEU A 87 -14.12 6.49 -3.94
N ALA A 88 -13.09 6.51 -4.80
CA ALA A 88 -12.44 7.72 -5.26
C ALA A 88 -13.45 8.69 -5.91
N GLU A 89 -14.33 8.16 -6.76
CA GLU A 89 -15.42 8.91 -7.40
C GLU A 89 -16.44 9.46 -6.37
N GLN A 90 -16.92 8.64 -5.44
CA GLN A 90 -17.90 9.08 -4.43
C GLN A 90 -17.33 10.14 -3.45
N VAL A 91 -16.06 10.00 -3.09
CA VAL A 91 -15.36 10.98 -2.25
C VAL A 91 -14.92 12.20 -3.08
N GLY A 92 -14.82 12.07 -4.40
CA GLY A 92 -14.33 13.13 -5.28
C GLY A 92 -12.85 13.45 -5.03
N ALA A 93 -12.04 12.42 -4.74
CA ALA A 93 -10.62 12.55 -4.45
C ALA A 93 -9.85 11.35 -5.01
N PRO A 94 -8.60 11.52 -5.46
CA PRO A 94 -7.80 10.40 -5.94
C PRO A 94 -7.47 9.43 -4.81
N ALA A 95 -7.31 8.16 -5.18
CA ALA A 95 -6.95 7.08 -4.27
C ALA A 95 -5.99 6.12 -4.96
N PHE A 96 -5.18 5.42 -4.18
CA PHE A 96 -4.37 4.32 -4.72
C PHE A 96 -4.31 3.16 -3.74
N GLN A 97 -3.99 1.98 -4.26
CA GLN A 97 -3.59 0.82 -3.49
C GLN A 97 -2.24 0.32 -4.00
N TYR A 98 -1.31 0.10 -3.06
CA TYR A 98 -0.04 -0.53 -3.35
C TYR A 98 0.08 -1.88 -2.62
N ASN A 99 0.28 -2.93 -3.41
CA ASN A 99 0.48 -4.29 -2.95
C ASN A 99 1.91 -4.72 -3.24
N ILE A 100 2.55 -5.31 -2.25
CA ILE A 100 3.81 -6.05 -2.37
C ILE A 100 3.52 -7.48 -1.94
N HIS A 101 3.79 -8.42 -2.85
CA HIS A 101 3.72 -9.85 -2.58
C HIS A 101 5.13 -10.43 -2.49
N ASP A 102 5.20 -11.66 -1.95
CA ASP A 102 6.44 -12.41 -1.85
C ASP A 102 7.19 -12.41 -3.19
N SER A 103 8.53 -12.36 -3.15
CA SER A 103 9.42 -12.45 -4.33
C SER A 103 9.34 -11.32 -5.36
N SER A 104 9.53 -10.07 -4.90
CA SER A 104 9.75 -8.87 -5.74
C SER A 104 8.60 -8.48 -6.67
N SER A 105 7.37 -8.90 -6.37
CA SER A 105 6.20 -8.45 -7.12
C SER A 105 5.51 -7.30 -6.40
N GLY A 106 5.24 -6.24 -7.15
CA GLY A 106 4.62 -5.03 -6.64
C GLY A 106 3.60 -4.52 -7.64
N LEU A 107 2.41 -4.18 -7.18
CA LEU A 107 1.30 -3.71 -8.01
C LEU A 107 0.75 -2.41 -7.41
N LEU A 108 0.68 -1.37 -8.24
CA LEU A 108 0.11 -0.08 -7.90
C LEU A 108 -1.14 0.14 -8.75
N MET A 109 -2.29 0.29 -8.08
CA MET A 109 -3.53 0.75 -8.69
C MET A 109 -3.81 2.17 -8.25
N GLU A 110 -4.01 3.06 -9.19
CA GLU A 110 -4.46 4.43 -8.96
C GLU A 110 -5.87 4.61 -9.49
N ALA A 111 -6.66 5.42 -8.81
CA ALA A 111 -7.94 5.91 -9.27
C ALA A 111 -8.02 7.43 -9.09
N ASP A 112 -8.49 8.15 -10.11
CA ASP A 112 -8.79 9.57 -9.98
C ASP A 112 -10.18 9.83 -9.39
N ALA A 113 -10.49 11.11 -9.15
CA ALA A 113 -11.79 11.55 -8.63
C ALA A 113 -12.98 11.31 -9.59
N HIS A 114 -12.73 10.85 -10.81
CA HIS A 114 -13.74 10.53 -11.83
C HIS A 114 -13.83 9.03 -12.11
N GLY A 115 -13.14 8.20 -11.33
CA GLY A 115 -13.15 6.74 -11.45
C GLY A 115 -12.27 6.20 -12.59
N ARG A 116 -11.42 7.02 -13.23
CA ARG A 116 -10.39 6.50 -14.15
C ARG A 116 -9.37 5.73 -13.34
N VAL A 117 -9.02 4.54 -13.83
CA VAL A 117 -8.04 3.65 -13.19
C VAL A 117 -6.76 3.58 -14.02
N GLU A 118 -5.61 3.63 -13.34
CA GLU A 118 -4.31 3.28 -13.89
C GLU A 118 -3.71 2.12 -13.08
N LEU A 119 -3.04 1.20 -13.78
CA LEU A 119 -2.33 0.08 -13.18
C LEU A 119 -0.88 0.10 -13.64
N SER A 120 0.04 -0.03 -12.69
CA SER A 120 1.47 -0.17 -12.93
C SER A 120 2.07 -1.21 -11.99
N GLY A 121 3.21 -1.79 -12.36
CA GLY A 121 3.81 -2.89 -11.61
C GLY A 121 3.62 -4.26 -12.25
N TYR A 122 4.04 -5.29 -11.50
CA TYR A 122 4.06 -6.67 -11.93
C TYR A 122 3.71 -7.60 -10.77
N VAL A 123 2.86 -8.59 -11.07
CA VAL A 123 2.56 -9.71 -10.17
C VAL A 123 3.04 -11.00 -10.83
N SER A 124 3.91 -11.76 -10.13
CA SER A 124 4.47 -13.01 -10.63
C SER A 124 3.45 -14.15 -10.72
N HIS A 125 2.35 -14.04 -9.97
CA HIS A 125 1.30 -15.02 -9.88
C HIS A 125 -0.05 -14.40 -10.28
N GLU A 126 -0.74 -15.05 -11.22
CA GLU A 126 -2.12 -14.74 -11.64
C GLU A 126 -2.41 -13.25 -11.98
N PRO A 127 -1.59 -12.61 -12.85
CA PRO A 127 -1.75 -11.19 -13.17
C PRO A 127 -3.13 -10.86 -13.79
N ARG A 128 -3.83 -11.83 -14.38
CA ARG A 128 -5.17 -11.63 -14.95
C ARG A 128 -6.25 -11.29 -13.92
N GLU A 129 -6.02 -11.50 -12.62
CA GLU A 129 -7.02 -11.22 -11.59
C GLU A 129 -7.18 -9.73 -11.28
N TYR A 130 -6.15 -8.93 -11.58
CA TYR A 130 -6.12 -7.49 -11.30
C TYR A 130 -6.32 -6.63 -12.55
N TRP A 131 -6.14 -7.23 -13.73
CA TRP A 131 -6.21 -6.54 -15.01
C TRP A 131 -7.57 -6.82 -15.64
N ASN A 132 -8.34 -5.76 -15.93
CA ASN A 132 -9.53 -5.84 -16.78
C ASN A 132 -9.13 -6.03 -18.25
N GLY A 133 -8.43 -7.13 -18.56
CA GLY A 133 -7.84 -7.42 -19.87
C GLY A 133 -6.59 -8.30 -19.79
N ASP A 134 -5.82 -8.35 -20.87
CA ASP A 134 -4.52 -9.01 -20.85
C ASP A 134 -3.51 -8.17 -20.05
N PRO A 135 -2.85 -8.73 -19.03
CA PRO A 135 -1.78 -8.04 -18.33
C PRO A 135 -0.61 -7.77 -19.31
N PRO A 136 0.21 -6.75 -19.04
CA PRO A 136 1.38 -6.48 -19.85
C PRO A 136 2.27 -7.72 -19.90
N ILE A 137 2.72 -8.06 -21.11
CA ILE A 137 3.61 -9.21 -21.35
C ILE A 137 4.96 -8.97 -20.67
N ASP A 138 5.40 -7.71 -20.64
CA ASP A 138 6.64 -7.28 -20.01
C ASP A 138 6.41 -6.78 -18.58
N ARG A 139 7.43 -6.93 -17.73
CA ARG A 139 7.43 -6.34 -16.39
C ARG A 139 7.37 -4.82 -16.52
N VAL A 140 6.28 -4.22 -16.06
CA VAL A 140 6.16 -2.77 -15.92
C VAL A 140 6.49 -2.41 -14.49
N GLU A 141 7.26 -1.35 -14.31
CA GLU A 141 7.59 -0.89 -12.96
C GLU A 141 6.43 -0.12 -12.34
N PRO A 142 6.19 -0.29 -11.02
CA PRO A 142 5.20 0.52 -10.32
C PRO A 142 5.61 2.00 -10.35
N ARG A 143 4.71 2.85 -10.81
CA ARG A 143 4.90 4.30 -10.86
C ARG A 143 3.56 5.03 -10.77
N PHE A 144 3.56 6.21 -10.16
CA PHE A 144 2.40 7.09 -10.14
C PHE A 144 2.19 7.72 -11.52
N ARG A 145 0.95 7.68 -12.02
CA ARG A 145 0.53 8.26 -13.31
C ARG A 145 -0.65 9.21 -13.19
N ILE A 146 -1.44 9.07 -12.13
CA ILE A 146 -2.58 9.93 -11.82
C ILE A 146 -2.23 10.85 -10.67
N ILE A 147 -1.65 10.30 -9.61
CA ILE A 147 -1.42 11.00 -8.35
C ILE A 147 -0.07 11.71 -8.40
N ASP A 148 -0.06 12.99 -8.04
CA ASP A 148 1.18 13.69 -7.74
C ASP A 148 1.48 13.59 -6.23
N PRO A 149 2.50 12.83 -5.81
CA PRO A 149 2.81 12.67 -4.40
C PRO A 149 3.75 13.78 -3.87
N SER A 150 4.05 14.83 -4.66
CA SER A 150 5.04 15.85 -4.30
C SER A 150 4.75 16.54 -2.97
N ASP A 151 3.50 16.92 -2.73
CA ASP A 151 3.10 17.62 -1.49
C ASP A 151 3.26 16.73 -0.25
N VAL A 152 2.82 15.47 -0.34
CA VAL A 152 2.94 14.54 0.80
C VAL A 152 4.38 14.11 1.03
N ALA A 153 5.19 13.98 -0.03
CA ALA A 153 6.62 13.72 0.08
C ALA A 153 7.35 14.90 0.73
N ALA A 154 7.04 16.15 0.36
CA ALA A 154 7.60 17.35 0.97
C ALA A 154 7.24 17.48 2.46
N TRP A 155 5.97 17.21 2.81
CA TRP A 155 5.55 17.15 4.21
C TRP A 155 6.30 16.08 5.00
N ALA A 156 6.42 14.87 4.44
CA ALA A 156 7.10 13.78 5.11
C ALA A 156 8.56 14.15 5.37
N GLU A 157 9.27 14.69 4.39
CA GLU A 157 10.66 15.13 4.54
C GLU A 157 10.87 16.17 5.64
N ALA A 158 9.89 17.04 5.87
CA ALA A 158 9.96 18.05 6.91
C ALA A 158 9.63 17.51 8.32
N THR A 159 8.94 16.38 8.44
CA THR A 159 8.32 15.97 9.71
C THR A 159 8.63 14.55 10.16
N MET A 160 9.04 13.67 9.25
CA MET A 160 9.27 12.25 9.51
C MET A 160 10.75 11.96 9.70
N PRO A 161 11.08 10.93 10.51
CA PRO A 161 12.45 10.49 10.64
C PRO A 161 12.94 9.86 9.31
N LYS A 162 14.26 9.96 9.07
CA LYS A 162 14.90 9.16 8.02
C LYS A 162 14.67 7.67 8.31
N ALA A 163 14.46 6.87 7.27
CA ALA A 163 14.40 5.42 7.38
C ALA A 163 15.80 4.82 7.28
N ARG A 164 15.99 3.71 7.98
CA ARG A 164 17.20 2.89 7.93
C ARG A 164 16.93 1.73 6.97
N VAL A 165 17.78 1.58 5.98
CA VAL A 165 17.65 0.60 4.89
C VAL A 165 18.90 -0.25 4.84
N LYS A 166 18.72 -1.57 4.74
CA LYS A 166 19.84 -2.50 4.55
C LYS A 166 20.12 -2.66 3.07
N VAL A 167 21.33 -2.30 2.65
CA VAL A 167 21.82 -2.46 1.28
C VAL A 167 22.83 -3.60 1.28
N MET A 168 22.48 -4.73 0.64
CA MET A 168 23.26 -5.96 0.70
C MET A 168 24.51 -5.88 -0.19
N ASP A 169 25.63 -6.41 0.32
CA ASP A 169 26.94 -6.38 -0.34
C ASP A 169 27.23 -7.65 -1.18
N SER A 170 26.21 -8.43 -1.58
CA SER A 170 26.46 -9.74 -2.21
C SER A 170 25.41 -10.18 -3.25
N SER A 171 25.86 -11.08 -4.13
CA SER A 171 25.17 -11.71 -5.27
C SER A 171 23.86 -12.47 -4.99
N LYS A 172 23.27 -12.29 -3.80
CA LYS A 172 22.04 -12.94 -3.33
C LYS A 172 20.98 -11.95 -2.83
N GLY A 173 21.24 -10.64 -2.83
CA GLY A 173 20.27 -9.60 -2.47
C GLY A 173 19.79 -8.80 -3.70
N ASN A 174 18.59 -8.22 -3.61
CA ASN A 174 17.99 -7.43 -4.72
C ASN A 174 18.57 -6.02 -4.82
N LEU A 175 19.11 -5.45 -3.73
CA LEU A 175 19.87 -4.20 -3.73
C LEU A 175 21.35 -4.52 -3.74
N GLN A 176 22.03 -4.28 -4.87
CA GLN A 176 23.46 -4.54 -5.03
C GLN A 176 24.24 -3.22 -4.90
N THR A 177 25.18 -3.16 -3.96
CA THR A 177 26.14 -2.04 -3.82
C THR A 177 26.99 -1.80 -5.08
N GLU A 178 27.02 -2.78 -5.99
CA GLU A 178 27.67 -2.70 -7.29
C GLU A 178 26.82 -2.00 -8.36
N ASP A 179 25.52 -1.76 -8.13
CA ASP A 179 24.64 -1.06 -9.07
C ASP A 179 25.01 0.44 -9.13
N PRO A 180 25.57 0.93 -10.26
CA PRO A 180 26.02 2.30 -10.37
C PRO A 180 24.86 3.31 -10.38
N GLU A 181 23.66 2.91 -10.78
CA GLU A 181 22.47 3.76 -10.77
C GLU A 181 21.94 3.94 -9.35
N LEU A 182 21.81 2.85 -8.60
CA LEU A 182 21.48 2.90 -7.18
C LEU A 182 22.47 3.77 -6.41
N MET A 183 23.76 3.53 -6.58
CA MET A 183 24.80 4.25 -5.85
C MET A 183 24.85 5.74 -6.21
N ARG A 184 24.54 6.09 -7.47
CA ARG A 184 24.38 7.49 -7.89
C ARG A 184 23.15 8.11 -7.23
N TRP A 185 22.01 7.46 -7.30
CA TRP A 185 20.78 7.93 -6.67
C TRP A 185 20.93 8.13 -5.16
N LEU A 186 21.52 7.16 -4.44
CA LEU A 186 21.80 7.27 -3.01
C LEU A 186 22.68 8.49 -2.69
N ARG A 187 23.69 8.80 -3.52
CA ARG A 187 24.50 10.02 -3.34
C ARG A 187 23.70 11.29 -3.62
N ASP A 188 22.90 11.30 -4.66
CA ASP A 188 22.13 12.48 -5.08
C ASP A 188 21.08 12.89 -4.03
N ILE A 189 20.48 11.91 -3.35
CA ILE A 189 19.53 12.15 -2.25
C ILE A 189 20.22 12.37 -0.89
N GLY A 190 21.55 12.38 -0.84
CA GLY A 190 22.32 12.55 0.40
C GLY A 190 22.12 11.42 1.40
N ALA A 191 21.99 10.17 0.93
CA ALA A 191 21.94 9.01 1.79
C ALA A 191 23.29 8.81 2.51
N GLU A 192 23.24 8.45 3.78
CA GLU A 192 24.42 8.31 4.64
C GLU A 192 24.54 6.86 5.10
N VAL A 193 25.77 6.33 5.14
CA VAL A 193 26.04 5.04 5.78
C VAL A 193 26.01 5.23 7.30
N ASP A 194 25.21 4.43 8.00
CA ASP A 194 25.12 4.45 9.44
C ASP A 194 26.44 3.92 10.06
N PRO A 195 27.21 4.77 10.76
CA PRO A 195 28.51 4.38 11.30
C PRO A 195 28.39 3.44 12.52
N THR A 196 27.21 3.35 13.14
CA THR A 196 27.00 2.66 14.42
C THR A 196 26.72 1.17 14.30
N GLU A 197 26.20 0.71 13.16
CA GLU A 197 25.93 -0.73 12.96
C GLU A 197 27.10 -1.51 12.37
N GLY A 198 28.20 -0.83 12.04
CA GLY A 198 29.39 -1.44 11.46
C GLY A 198 29.09 -2.16 10.14
N ARG A 199 30.14 -2.52 9.41
CA ARG A 199 29.99 -3.49 8.33
C ARG A 199 29.73 -4.85 8.96
N SER A 200 28.46 -5.24 9.07
CA SER A 200 28.17 -6.67 9.11
C SER A 200 28.57 -7.20 7.74
N GLY A 201 29.36 -8.27 7.65
CA GLY A 201 30.06 -8.69 6.43
C GLY A 201 29.21 -9.04 5.19
N HIS A 202 27.91 -8.69 5.18
CA HIS A 202 26.95 -8.96 4.12
C HIS A 202 26.05 -7.75 3.74
N TYR A 203 26.09 -6.62 4.46
CA TYR A 203 25.34 -5.40 4.11
C TYR A 203 25.91 -4.13 4.76
N ASP A 204 25.72 -2.99 4.08
CA ASP A 204 25.83 -1.65 4.66
C ASP A 204 24.43 -1.15 5.05
N VAL A 205 24.31 -0.48 6.20
CA VAL A 205 23.06 0.19 6.60
C VAL A 205 23.11 1.62 6.11
N TRP A 206 22.20 1.99 5.24
CA TRP A 206 22.05 3.35 4.73
C TRP A 206 20.86 4.02 5.39
N THR A 207 20.95 5.34 5.54
CA THR A 207 19.89 6.16 6.11
C THR A 207 19.55 7.29 5.14
N PHE A 208 18.28 7.34 4.72
CA PHE A 208 17.74 8.40 3.86
C PHE A 208 16.26 8.64 4.13
N HIS A 209 15.74 9.77 3.65
CA HIS A 209 14.33 10.10 3.87
C HIS A 209 13.40 9.30 2.95
N PRO A 210 12.36 8.61 3.45
CA PRO A 210 11.49 7.79 2.61
C PRO A 210 10.74 8.57 1.52
N ALA A 211 10.58 9.89 1.68
CA ALA A 211 10.06 10.78 0.64
C ALA A 211 10.83 10.69 -0.69
N HIS A 212 12.14 10.43 -0.67
CA HIS A 212 12.91 10.29 -1.91
C HIS A 212 12.50 9.05 -2.71
N VAL A 213 12.09 7.97 -2.05
CA VAL A 213 11.54 6.78 -2.72
C VAL A 213 10.21 7.12 -3.39
N ILE A 214 9.34 7.84 -2.68
CA ILE A 214 8.04 8.24 -3.24
C ILE A 214 8.20 9.18 -4.43
N ARG A 215 9.20 10.09 -4.40
CA ARG A 215 9.54 10.91 -5.57
C ARG A 215 10.05 10.07 -6.73
N LYS A 216 10.87 9.05 -6.47
CA LYS A 216 11.35 8.13 -7.51
C LYS A 216 10.18 7.44 -8.24
N PHE A 217 9.10 7.11 -7.53
CA PHE A 217 7.88 6.55 -8.12
C PHE A 217 7.09 7.52 -9.00
N ALA A 218 7.33 8.84 -8.89
CA ALA A 218 6.70 9.87 -9.70
C ALA A 218 7.60 10.37 -10.85
N GLU A 219 8.86 9.92 -10.91
CA GLU A 219 9.76 10.28 -12.01
C GLU A 219 9.30 9.66 -13.32
N ALA A 220 9.40 10.43 -14.41
CA ALA A 220 8.99 9.99 -15.74
C ALA A 220 10.02 9.08 -16.44
N ASP A 221 11.23 8.97 -15.88
CA ASP A 221 12.34 8.27 -16.51
C ASP A 221 12.21 6.75 -16.34
N ASP A 222 12.34 6.00 -17.45
CA ASP A 222 12.32 4.53 -17.49
C ASP A 222 13.62 3.90 -16.94
N THR A 223 14.44 4.65 -16.18
CA THR A 223 15.58 4.09 -15.45
C THR A 223 15.00 3.22 -14.34
N GLY A 224 15.18 1.91 -14.46
CA GLY A 224 14.42 0.96 -13.68
C GLY A 224 14.41 1.23 -12.17
N LEU A 225 13.31 0.94 -11.49
CA LEU A 225 13.18 1.00 -10.04
C LEU A 225 14.04 -0.12 -9.41
N PHE A 226 15.31 0.20 -9.14
CA PHE A 226 16.30 -0.66 -8.49
C PHE A 226 16.14 -0.76 -6.95
N LEU A 227 14.97 -0.39 -6.41
CA LEU A 227 14.73 -0.35 -4.98
C LEU A 227 14.10 -1.66 -4.48
N ASP A 228 14.66 -2.23 -3.41
CA ASP A 228 14.08 -3.44 -2.81
C ASP A 228 12.69 -3.15 -2.22
N PRO A 229 11.67 -3.95 -2.58
CA PRO A 229 10.31 -3.73 -2.10
C PRO A 229 10.15 -3.76 -0.58
N ASP A 230 10.82 -4.68 0.11
CA ASP A 230 10.64 -4.93 1.54
C ASP A 230 11.43 -3.93 2.39
N TRP A 231 12.62 -3.56 1.94
CA TRP A 231 13.53 -2.70 2.70
C TRP A 231 13.46 -1.21 2.34
N CYS A 232 13.03 -0.86 1.13
CA CYS A 232 12.91 0.53 0.68
C CYS A 232 11.46 0.94 0.47
N VAL A 233 10.74 0.19 -0.38
CA VAL A 233 9.46 0.67 -0.93
C VAL A 233 8.33 0.58 0.09
N GLU A 234 8.10 -0.57 0.70
CA GLU A 234 7.07 -0.75 1.73
C GLU A 234 7.23 0.27 2.87
N PRO A 235 8.42 0.40 3.51
CA PRO A 235 8.61 1.40 4.54
C PRO A 235 8.33 2.83 4.08
N ALA A 236 8.67 3.16 2.82
CA ALA A 236 8.41 4.49 2.28
C ALA A 236 6.93 4.79 2.10
N PHE A 237 6.17 3.89 1.49
CA PHE A 237 4.72 4.06 1.35
C PHE A 237 4.02 4.15 2.71
N LYS A 238 4.36 3.24 3.64
CA LYS A 238 3.81 3.28 5.01
C LYS A 238 4.11 4.60 5.70
N THR A 239 5.36 5.05 5.67
CA THR A 239 5.79 6.25 6.40
C THR A 239 5.20 7.52 5.78
N VAL A 240 5.33 7.68 4.46
CA VAL A 240 4.93 8.92 3.77
C VAL A 240 3.41 9.08 3.74
N PHE A 241 2.64 8.03 3.46
CA PHE A 241 1.18 8.14 3.35
C PHE A 241 0.44 7.74 4.62
N GLY A 242 0.99 6.83 5.43
CA GLY A 242 0.42 6.45 6.73
C GLY A 242 0.68 7.48 7.82
N GLY A 243 1.72 8.31 7.66
CA GLY A 243 2.00 9.43 8.54
C GLY A 243 2.13 9.00 10.02
N PRO A 244 1.46 9.68 10.97
CA PRO A 244 1.50 9.30 12.38
C PRO A 244 1.03 7.87 12.69
N ASN A 245 0.25 7.25 11.79
CA ASN A 245 -0.28 5.90 11.95
C ASN A 245 0.40 4.87 11.01
N ALA A 246 1.61 5.17 10.53
CA ALA A 246 2.35 4.33 9.59
C ALA A 246 2.53 2.87 10.05
N GLU A 247 2.65 2.63 11.37
CA GLU A 247 2.77 1.28 11.93
C GLU A 247 1.52 0.41 11.71
N HIS A 248 0.36 1.02 11.46
CA HIS A 248 -0.89 0.30 11.18
C HIS A 248 -1.14 0.07 9.69
N CYS A 249 -0.22 0.51 8.82
CA CYS A 249 -0.30 0.34 7.36
C CYS A 249 0.33 -0.97 6.87
N ASP A 250 0.64 -1.93 7.74
CA ASP A 250 1.08 -3.28 7.33
C ASP A 250 0.00 -4.34 7.50
N ASN A 251 0.35 -5.57 7.10
CA ASN A 251 -0.54 -6.71 7.14
C ASN A 251 -0.81 -7.20 8.56
N LEU A 252 -0.01 -6.83 9.56
CA LEU A 252 -0.27 -7.20 10.95
C LEU A 252 -1.54 -6.54 11.48
N CYS A 253 -1.81 -5.29 11.09
CA CYS A 253 -3.06 -4.61 11.44
C CYS A 253 -4.29 -5.45 11.02
N MET A 254 -4.25 -6.05 9.84
CA MET A 254 -5.35 -6.90 9.33
C MET A 254 -5.45 -8.22 10.11
N VAL A 255 -4.31 -8.88 10.33
CA VAL A 255 -4.23 -10.18 11.04
C VAL A 255 -4.59 -10.05 12.52
N GLN A 256 -4.31 -8.91 13.15
CA GLN A 256 -4.57 -8.68 14.57
C GLN A 256 -5.92 -8.01 14.83
N THR A 257 -6.47 -7.28 13.85
CA THR A 257 -7.71 -6.50 14.01
C THR A 257 -8.84 -7.05 13.14
N LEU A 258 -8.70 -6.92 11.82
CA LEU A 258 -9.80 -7.18 10.90
C LEU A 258 -10.23 -8.64 10.89
N ILE A 259 -9.30 -9.57 10.74
CA ILE A 259 -9.58 -11.01 10.65
C ILE A 259 -10.17 -11.56 11.96
N PRO A 260 -9.58 -11.31 13.15
CA PRO A 260 -10.17 -11.78 14.42
C PRO A 260 -11.36 -10.94 14.91
N HIS A 261 -11.71 -9.86 14.22
CA HIS A 261 -12.65 -8.84 14.69
C HIS A 261 -12.30 -8.26 16.06
N ALA A 262 -11.02 -7.95 16.28
CA ALA A 262 -10.58 -7.22 17.45
C ALA A 262 -10.79 -5.71 17.25
N PRO A 263 -10.84 -4.91 18.34
CA PRO A 263 -10.89 -3.46 18.25
C PRO A 263 -9.67 -2.88 17.53
N LEU A 264 -9.87 -1.83 16.73
CA LEU A 264 -8.78 -1.08 16.13
C LEU A 264 -7.99 -0.36 17.24
N PRO A 265 -6.65 -0.42 17.25
CA PRO A 265 -5.84 0.16 18.33
C PRO A 265 -5.68 1.68 18.24
N ILE A 266 -6.29 2.33 17.24
CA ILE A 266 -6.18 3.75 16.94
C ILE A 266 -7.53 4.36 16.56
N ASP A 267 -7.61 5.69 16.58
CA ASP A 267 -8.78 6.43 16.11
C ASP A 267 -9.03 6.20 14.62
N GLY A 268 -10.25 5.77 14.30
CA GLY A 268 -10.68 5.43 12.95
C GLY A 268 -12.03 4.74 12.95
N PHE A 269 -12.31 3.98 11.90
CA PHE A 269 -13.50 3.15 11.78
C PHE A 269 -13.16 1.71 11.42
N VAL A 270 -14.09 0.81 11.73
CA VAL A 270 -14.08 -0.58 11.24
C VAL A 270 -15.49 -0.94 10.78
N LEU A 271 -15.61 -1.37 9.53
CA LEU A 271 -16.82 -1.89 8.92
C LEU A 271 -16.67 -3.38 8.69
N TYR A 272 -17.72 -4.14 9.01
CA TYR A 272 -17.85 -5.53 8.61
C TYR A 272 -19.10 -5.71 7.76
N ALA A 273 -18.97 -6.51 6.71
CA ALA A 273 -20.05 -6.70 5.76
C ALA A 273 -20.17 -8.16 5.31
N GLU A 274 -21.38 -8.71 5.35
CA GLU A 274 -21.66 -10.10 4.96
C GLU A 274 -22.43 -10.19 3.64
N SER A 275 -22.18 -11.27 2.88
CA SER A 275 -23.08 -11.69 1.80
C SER A 275 -24.45 -12.04 2.36
N LYS A 276 -25.52 -11.62 1.70
CA LYS A 276 -26.88 -12.11 1.99
C LYS A 276 -26.94 -13.60 1.63
N GLU A 277 -27.41 -14.42 2.57
CA GLU A 277 -27.67 -15.86 2.34
C GLU A 277 -28.77 -16.08 1.29
#